data_AF-A0A0Q5FEY4-F1
#
_entry.id   AF-A0A0Q5FEY4-F1
#
_cell.length_a   1.000
_cell.length_b   1.000
_cell.length_c   1.000
_cell.angle_alpha   90.00
_cell.angle_beta   90.00
_cell.angle_gamma   90.00
#
_symmetry.space_group_name_H-M   'P 1'
#
loop_
_entity.id
_entity.type
_entity.pdbx_description
1 polymer ?
#
loop_
_entity_poly.entity_id
_entity_poly.type
_entity_poly.pdbx_seq_one_letter_code
_entity_poly.pdbx_strand_id
1 'polypeptide(L)'
;MKGHGGADFVEVSSSAWSFWRAVVDTCIGLIAGTLYTFVGIIVVGIVGEEALSSLYWQIDLDPLFRASMGVFLLVAAVLAIVVPLAVVAERFAALRAVEAAARENPDAVPQRSLRLALQAPPAALLQTTGTVLFWCLAGLGGIFALGVFFTEDLREDWESWVALLVIVVLATGAAAVRRLGRRLVERDVARMDEQWGRWKRLVPDAEKGDADRRDAAMRAVAPRWLSVPSARTIVRIGSVLLTATLVSLGAFMLSVFMRQRCRTCEPVYWDEPIENGIDVLSLTSGAAIAVCAALGILAWVGGVILQFARERALSAWVADGAPRRVDVSLVAPLLSGNRSMVRLQLGLSAVGAGALVVGTGAVWADWTAMDTRAILLVAVVLIAVGFVIGWADARRSRRERQLARDALFPGDVGRVGDETRKVARERRRRR
;
A
#
# COMPACT_ATOMS: atom_id res chain seq x y z
N MET A 1 -41.16 8.97 -12.11
CA MET A 1 -40.80 10.19 -11.36
C MET A 1 -39.41 10.64 -11.79
N LYS A 2 -39.30 11.55 -12.77
CA LYS A 2 -38.05 12.25 -13.08
C LYS A 2 -37.95 13.45 -12.14
N GLY A 3 -37.50 13.20 -10.91
CA GLY A 3 -37.30 14.22 -9.89
C GLY A 3 -36.10 15.11 -10.23
N HIS A 4 -36.22 16.39 -9.89
CA HIS A 4 -35.33 17.52 -10.17
C HIS A 4 -33.84 17.21 -10.42
N GLY A 5 -33.33 17.70 -11.56
CA GLY A 5 -31.93 17.66 -11.96
C GLY A 5 -31.05 18.56 -11.09
N GLY A 6 -30.72 18.06 -9.89
CA GLY A 6 -29.66 18.60 -9.05
C GLY A 6 -28.38 17.78 -9.22
N ALA A 7 -27.25 18.38 -8.86
CA ALA A 7 -25.98 17.67 -8.78
C ALA A 7 -26.05 16.54 -7.77
N ASP A 8 -25.53 15.36 -8.11
CA ASP A 8 -25.61 14.16 -7.26
C ASP A 8 -24.24 13.47 -7.18
N PHE A 9 -23.93 12.88 -6.01
CA PHE A 9 -22.72 12.08 -5.83
C PHE A 9 -22.88 10.70 -6.46
N VAL A 10 -21.97 10.37 -7.38
CA VAL A 10 -21.98 9.09 -8.11
C VAL A 10 -20.67 8.34 -7.90
N GLU A 11 -20.78 7.03 -7.67
CA GLU A 11 -19.66 6.11 -7.72
C GLU A 11 -19.26 5.91 -9.19
N VAL A 12 -18.25 6.66 -9.64
CA VAL A 12 -17.71 6.56 -11.00
C VAL A 12 -16.87 5.30 -11.10
N SER A 13 -16.98 4.54 -12.19
CA SER A 13 -16.09 3.40 -12.44
C SER A 13 -15.95 3.08 -13.92
N SER A 14 -14.82 2.51 -14.33
CA SER A 14 -14.65 1.85 -15.63
C SER A 14 -13.92 0.51 -15.45
N SER A 15 -14.07 -0.43 -16.40
CA SER A 15 -13.36 -1.72 -16.37
C SER A 15 -11.84 -1.55 -16.42
N ALA A 16 -11.37 -0.57 -17.17
CA ALA A 16 -9.95 -0.22 -17.27
C ALA A 16 -9.43 0.33 -15.93
N TRP A 17 -10.18 1.23 -15.29
CA TRP A 17 -9.77 1.78 -14.00
C TRP A 17 -9.79 0.72 -12.91
N SER A 18 -10.80 -0.15 -12.87
CA SER A 18 -10.84 -1.24 -11.90
C SER A 18 -9.68 -2.23 -12.06
N PHE A 19 -9.28 -2.52 -13.31
CA PHE A 19 -8.12 -3.36 -13.59
C PHE A 19 -6.84 -2.74 -13.02
N TRP A 20 -6.52 -1.50 -13.40
CA TRP A 20 -5.29 -0.83 -12.95
C TRP A 20 -5.29 -0.57 -11.44
N ARG A 21 -6.46 -0.30 -10.86
CA ARG A 21 -6.60 -0.20 -9.40
C ARG A 21 -6.26 -1.52 -8.72
N ALA A 22 -6.76 -2.65 -9.24
CA ALA A 22 -6.41 -3.97 -8.73
C ALA A 22 -4.90 -4.25 -8.90
N VAL A 23 -4.28 -3.87 -10.01
CA VAL A 23 -2.81 -3.99 -10.18
C VAL A 23 -2.06 -3.20 -9.10
N VAL A 24 -2.45 -1.94 -8.85
CA VAL A 24 -1.83 -1.10 -7.81
C VAL A 24 -2.00 -1.71 -6.43
N ASP A 25 -3.21 -2.17 -6.08
CA ASP A 25 -3.48 -2.79 -4.78
C ASP A 25 -2.68 -4.11 -4.63
N THR A 26 -2.54 -4.93 -5.68
CA THR A 26 -1.65 -6.10 -5.67
C THR A 26 -0.20 -5.68 -5.46
N CYS A 27 0.30 -4.65 -6.15
CA CYS A 27 1.66 -4.15 -5.98
C CYS A 27 1.94 -3.65 -4.56
N ILE A 28 0.98 -2.97 -3.92
CA ILE A 28 1.09 -2.56 -2.51
C ILE A 28 1.21 -3.80 -1.61
N GLY A 29 0.41 -4.84 -1.87
CA GLY A 29 0.49 -6.11 -1.16
C GLY A 29 1.86 -6.78 -1.35
N LEU A 30 2.39 -6.80 -2.57
CA LEU A 30 3.72 -7.32 -2.87
C LEU A 30 4.83 -6.56 -2.13
N ILE A 31 4.78 -5.23 -2.11
CA ILE A 31 5.74 -4.39 -1.35
C ILE A 31 5.67 -4.75 0.13
N ALA A 32 4.47 -4.78 0.72
CA ALA A 32 4.30 -5.09 2.13
C ALA A 32 4.82 -6.50 2.45
N GLY A 33 4.46 -7.49 1.65
CA GLY A 33 4.94 -8.87 1.81
C GLY A 33 6.45 -9.00 1.72
N THR A 34 7.05 -8.39 0.69
CA THR A 34 8.51 -8.38 0.49
C THR A 34 9.24 -7.75 1.68
N LEU A 35 8.73 -6.64 2.22
CA LEU A 35 9.28 -6.00 3.43
C LEU A 35 9.11 -6.86 4.69
N TYR A 36 7.92 -7.46 4.89
CA TYR A 36 7.70 -8.35 6.03
C TYR A 36 8.57 -9.60 5.98
N THR A 37 8.80 -10.15 4.79
CA THR A 37 9.69 -11.30 4.59
C THR A 37 11.13 -10.93 4.85
N PHE A 38 11.59 -9.75 4.43
CA PHE A 38 12.92 -9.26 4.80
C PHE A 38 13.11 -9.16 6.31
N VAL A 39 12.17 -8.52 7.02
CA VAL A 39 12.20 -8.46 8.49
C VAL A 39 12.16 -9.87 9.10
N GLY A 40 11.34 -10.76 8.55
CA GLY A 40 11.24 -12.15 8.99
C GLY A 40 12.56 -12.91 8.83
N ILE A 41 13.24 -12.77 7.68
CA ILE A 41 14.54 -13.38 7.42
C ILE A 41 15.58 -12.89 8.44
N ILE A 42 15.63 -11.58 8.71
CA ILE A 42 16.57 -11.02 9.69
C ILE A 42 16.30 -11.58 11.10
N VAL A 43 15.04 -11.58 11.53
CA VAL A 43 14.66 -12.04 12.86
C VAL A 43 14.93 -13.54 13.00
N VAL A 44 14.53 -14.36 12.03
CA VAL A 44 14.76 -15.82 12.08
C VAL A 44 16.25 -16.15 11.94
N GLY A 45 17.01 -15.42 11.12
CA GLY A 45 18.45 -15.60 10.98
C GLY A 45 19.18 -15.44 12.31
N ILE A 46 18.98 -14.30 12.97
CA ILE A 46 19.68 -13.97 14.21
C ILE A 46 19.15 -14.78 15.40
N VAL A 47 17.82 -14.89 15.57
CA VAL A 47 17.25 -15.71 16.66
C VAL A 47 17.59 -17.18 16.44
N GLY A 48 17.63 -17.64 15.19
CA GLY A 48 18.07 -18.99 14.83
C GLY A 48 19.51 -19.24 15.23
N GLU A 49 20.41 -18.32 14.88
CA GLU A 49 21.83 -18.40 15.21
C GLU A 49 22.08 -18.33 16.73
N GLU A 50 21.42 -17.43 17.45
CA GLU A 50 21.68 -17.19 18.88
C GLU A 50 20.92 -18.15 19.80
N ALA A 51 19.63 -18.40 19.55
CA ALA A 51 18.76 -19.15 20.48
C ALA A 51 18.59 -20.62 20.10
N LEU A 52 18.74 -20.94 18.82
CA LEU A 52 18.50 -22.27 18.26
C LEU A 52 19.71 -22.73 17.44
N SER A 53 20.92 -22.38 17.86
CA SER A 53 22.16 -22.62 17.12
C SER A 53 22.27 -24.07 16.61
N SER A 54 21.94 -25.05 17.45
CA SER A 54 21.95 -26.46 17.08
C SER A 54 20.97 -26.79 15.96
N LEU A 55 19.78 -26.21 15.95
CA LEU A 55 18.78 -26.39 14.89
C LEU A 55 19.14 -25.61 13.63
N TYR A 56 19.70 -24.40 13.79
CA TYR A 56 20.16 -23.55 12.68
C TYR A 56 21.23 -24.25 11.84
N TRP A 57 22.24 -24.83 12.51
CA TRP A 57 23.30 -25.60 11.86
C TRP A 57 22.82 -26.95 11.30
N GLN A 58 21.81 -27.57 11.93
CA GLN A 58 21.23 -28.82 11.41
C GLN A 58 20.43 -28.62 10.11
N ILE A 59 19.76 -27.47 9.97
CA ILE A 59 18.89 -27.17 8.82
C ILE A 59 19.64 -26.40 7.71
N ASP A 60 20.83 -25.89 8.01
CA ASP A 60 21.67 -25.10 7.11
C ASP A 60 20.90 -23.91 6.51
N LEU A 61 20.43 -23.02 7.39
CA LEU A 61 19.61 -21.86 7.01
C LEU A 61 20.42 -20.70 6.43
N ASP A 62 21.73 -20.66 6.63
CA ASP A 62 22.58 -19.54 6.18
C ASP A 62 22.56 -19.36 4.65
N PRO A 63 22.78 -20.42 3.83
CA PRO A 63 22.69 -20.30 2.36
C PRO A 63 21.31 -19.80 1.91
N LEU A 64 20.24 -20.28 2.54
CA LEU A 64 18.86 -19.88 2.23
C LEU A 64 18.65 -18.39 2.49
N PHE A 65 19.05 -17.87 3.65
CA PHE A 65 18.84 -16.47 4.00
C PHE A 65 19.69 -15.55 3.13
N ARG A 66 20.94 -15.91 2.87
CA ARG A 66 21.83 -15.15 1.99
C ARG A 66 21.29 -15.07 0.55
N ALA A 67 20.81 -16.19 0.00
CA ALA A 67 20.19 -16.21 -1.32
C ALA A 67 18.86 -15.42 -1.35
N SER A 68 18.03 -15.56 -0.31
CA SER A 68 16.76 -14.85 -0.18
C SER A 68 16.93 -13.32 -0.12
N MET A 69 18.04 -12.83 0.46
CA MET A 69 18.38 -11.40 0.41
C MET A 69 18.65 -10.90 -1.01
N GLY A 70 19.34 -11.71 -1.83
CA GLY A 70 19.54 -11.41 -3.25
C GLY A 70 18.19 -11.33 -4.00
N VAL A 71 17.29 -12.27 -3.73
CA VAL A 71 15.93 -12.27 -4.31
C VAL A 71 15.12 -11.07 -3.84
N PHE A 72 15.18 -10.71 -2.55
CA PHE A 72 14.52 -9.52 -2.00
C PHE A 72 14.92 -8.26 -2.77
N LEU A 73 16.22 -8.05 -3.01
CA LEU A 73 16.73 -6.91 -3.78
C LEU A 73 16.22 -6.91 -5.21
N LEU A 74 16.19 -8.08 -5.86
CA LEU A 74 15.64 -8.24 -7.20
C LEU A 74 14.14 -7.86 -7.24
N VAL A 75 13.33 -8.43 -6.34
CA VAL A 75 11.89 -8.14 -6.24
C VAL A 75 11.66 -6.66 -5.95
N ALA A 76 12.42 -6.06 -5.03
CA ALA A 76 12.35 -4.64 -4.73
C ALA A 76 12.67 -3.77 -5.95
N ALA A 77 13.69 -4.14 -6.74
CA ALA A 77 14.04 -3.44 -7.98
C ALA A 77 12.91 -3.52 -9.02
N VAL A 78 12.30 -4.71 -9.20
CA VAL A 78 11.15 -4.87 -10.10
C VAL A 78 9.96 -4.01 -9.62
N LEU A 79 9.63 -4.06 -8.32
CA LEU A 79 8.52 -3.29 -7.75
C LEU A 79 8.76 -1.77 -7.86
N ALA A 80 9.99 -1.30 -7.68
CA ALA A 80 10.34 0.10 -7.83
C ALA A 80 10.06 0.65 -9.24
N ILE A 81 10.09 -0.20 -10.27
CA ILE A 81 9.76 0.15 -11.66
C ILE A 81 8.26 -0.03 -11.92
N VAL A 82 7.68 -1.17 -11.54
CA VAL A 82 6.30 -1.54 -11.87
C VAL A 82 5.29 -0.65 -11.13
N VAL A 83 5.53 -0.32 -9.86
CA VAL A 83 4.56 0.43 -9.04
C VAL A 83 4.29 1.84 -9.58
N PRO A 84 5.30 2.69 -9.87
CA PRO A 84 5.04 4.00 -10.46
C PRO A 84 4.28 3.92 -11.78
N LEU A 85 4.62 2.96 -12.64
CA LEU A 85 3.93 2.76 -13.92
C LEU A 85 2.46 2.36 -13.73
N ALA A 86 2.19 1.41 -12.82
CA ALA A 86 0.84 0.99 -12.50
C ALA A 86 0.01 2.14 -11.91
N VAL A 87 0.59 2.98 -11.04
CA VAL A 87 -0.07 4.15 -10.47
C VAL A 87 -0.38 5.19 -11.55
N VAL A 88 0.56 5.49 -12.45
CA VAL A 88 0.32 6.42 -13.57
C VAL A 88 -0.80 5.89 -14.47
N ALA A 89 -0.77 4.61 -14.83
CA ALA A 89 -1.82 3.99 -15.64
C ALA A 89 -3.19 4.01 -14.95
N GLU A 90 -3.22 3.77 -13.63
CA GLU A 90 -4.42 3.89 -12.80
C GLU A 90 -4.99 5.31 -12.83
N ARG A 91 -4.15 6.34 -12.71
CA ARG A 91 -4.57 7.75 -12.78
C ARG A 91 -5.10 8.15 -14.15
N PHE A 92 -4.49 7.68 -15.23
CA PHE A 92 -5.01 7.90 -16.58
C PHE A 92 -6.37 7.23 -16.79
N ALA A 93 -6.51 5.99 -16.33
CA ALA A 93 -7.78 5.26 -16.40
C ALA A 93 -8.88 5.92 -15.54
N ALA A 94 -8.51 6.43 -14.37
CA ALA A 94 -9.38 7.20 -13.48
C ALA A 94 -9.90 8.48 -14.14
N LEU A 95 -9.01 9.28 -14.75
CA LEU A 95 -9.39 10.50 -15.46
C LEU A 95 -10.34 10.20 -16.62
N ARG A 96 -10.04 9.18 -17.43
CA ARG A 96 -10.93 8.75 -18.52
C ARG A 96 -12.30 8.29 -18.01
N ALA A 97 -12.35 7.58 -16.89
CA ALA A 97 -13.61 7.15 -16.28
C ALA A 97 -14.46 8.34 -15.83
N VAL A 98 -13.83 9.34 -15.22
CA VAL A 98 -14.46 10.61 -14.83
C VAL A 98 -15.01 11.35 -16.04
N GLU A 99 -14.21 11.50 -17.10
CA GLU A 99 -14.63 12.22 -18.30
C GLU A 99 -15.76 11.51 -19.05
N ALA A 100 -15.78 10.17 -19.02
CA ALA A 100 -16.88 9.39 -19.58
C ALA A 100 -18.16 9.60 -18.75
N ALA A 101 -18.06 9.48 -17.43
CA ALA A 101 -19.21 9.70 -16.53
C ALA A 101 -19.77 11.13 -16.64
N ALA A 102 -18.90 12.14 -16.79
CA ALA A 102 -19.28 13.52 -17.02
C ALA A 102 -20.06 13.74 -18.31
N ARG A 103 -19.72 13.00 -19.37
CA ARG A 103 -20.42 13.06 -20.66
C ARG A 103 -21.79 12.40 -20.60
N GLU A 104 -21.90 11.31 -19.85
CA GLU A 104 -23.18 10.60 -19.65
C GLU A 104 -24.12 11.36 -18.71
N ASN A 105 -23.59 11.96 -17.64
CA ASN A 105 -24.34 12.76 -16.68
C ASN A 105 -23.53 14.00 -16.27
N PRO A 106 -23.82 15.18 -16.85
CA PRO A 106 -23.09 16.43 -16.58
C PRO A 106 -23.11 16.86 -15.11
N ASP A 107 -24.17 16.51 -14.38
CA ASP A 107 -24.41 16.88 -12.99
C ASP A 107 -23.83 15.86 -11.99
N ALA A 108 -23.21 14.77 -12.48
CA ALA A 108 -22.59 13.76 -11.63
C ALA A 108 -21.27 14.26 -11.00
N VAL A 109 -21.21 14.18 -9.67
CA VAL A 109 -20.04 14.50 -8.88
C VAL A 109 -19.36 13.20 -8.43
N PRO A 110 -18.09 12.95 -8.81
CA PRO A 110 -17.38 11.77 -8.37
C PRO A 110 -17.09 11.83 -6.86
N GLN A 111 -17.01 10.63 -6.26
CA GLN A 111 -16.60 10.45 -4.88
C GLN A 111 -15.32 11.20 -4.50
N ARG A 112 -15.25 11.71 -3.26
CA ARG A 112 -14.11 12.45 -2.73
C ARG A 112 -12.77 11.77 -2.96
N SER A 113 -12.67 10.47 -2.70
CA SER A 113 -11.41 9.72 -2.84
C SER A 113 -10.86 9.75 -4.27
N LEU A 114 -11.74 9.71 -5.28
CA LEU A 114 -11.36 9.83 -6.68
C LEU A 114 -10.93 11.26 -7.04
N ARG A 115 -11.63 12.26 -6.50
CA ARG A 115 -11.24 13.67 -6.66
C ARG A 115 -9.89 13.96 -6.01
N LEU A 116 -9.64 13.45 -4.80
CA LEU A 116 -8.33 13.56 -4.13
C LEU A 116 -7.22 12.87 -4.92
N ALA A 117 -7.49 11.66 -5.43
CA ALA A 117 -6.59 10.95 -6.31
C ALA A 117 -6.21 11.73 -7.58
N LEU A 118 -7.14 12.54 -8.09
CA LEU A 118 -6.97 13.39 -9.26
C LEU A 118 -6.68 14.86 -8.89
N GLN A 119 -6.19 15.16 -7.69
CA GLN A 119 -5.76 16.53 -7.36
C GLN A 119 -4.55 16.99 -8.16
N ALA A 120 -3.69 16.03 -8.54
CA ALA A 120 -2.55 16.27 -9.39
C ALA A 120 -2.77 15.62 -10.76
N PRO A 121 -2.17 16.16 -11.83
CA PRO A 121 -2.19 15.53 -13.14
C PRO A 121 -1.69 14.08 -13.09
N PRO A 122 -2.28 13.13 -13.85
CA PRO A 122 -1.85 11.73 -13.85
C PRO A 122 -0.36 11.52 -14.08
N ALA A 123 0.23 12.33 -14.96
CA ALA A 123 1.65 12.27 -15.30
C ALA A 123 2.57 13.02 -14.32
N ALA A 124 2.04 13.71 -13.29
CA ALA A 124 2.85 14.43 -12.32
C ALA A 124 3.77 13.46 -11.55
N LEU A 125 3.30 12.26 -11.24
CA LEU A 125 4.12 11.22 -10.60
C LEU A 125 5.28 10.77 -11.52
N LEU A 126 5.02 10.61 -12.82
CA LEU A 126 6.06 10.27 -13.79
C LEU A 126 7.13 11.36 -13.87
N GLN A 127 6.72 12.63 -13.83
CA GLN A 127 7.62 13.76 -13.82
C GLN A 127 8.46 13.82 -12.54
N THR A 128 7.85 13.66 -11.36
CA THR A 128 8.57 13.71 -10.09
C THR A 128 9.51 12.52 -9.94
N THR A 129 9.05 11.30 -10.20
CA THR A 129 9.90 10.09 -10.17
C THR A 129 11.04 10.19 -11.18
N GLY A 130 10.77 10.61 -12.42
CA GLY A 130 11.84 10.81 -13.43
C GLY A 130 12.84 11.88 -13.02
N THR A 131 12.39 12.96 -12.35
CA THR A 131 13.28 14.03 -11.86
C THR A 131 14.15 13.54 -10.70
N VAL A 132 13.58 12.84 -9.73
CA VAL A 132 14.32 12.26 -8.60
C VAL A 132 15.33 11.24 -9.08
N LEU A 133 14.91 10.27 -9.91
CA LEU A 133 15.79 9.24 -10.47
C LEU A 133 16.93 9.87 -11.27
N PHE A 134 16.64 10.85 -12.12
CA PHE A 134 17.67 11.53 -12.91
C PHE A 134 18.74 12.16 -12.02
N TRP A 135 18.34 12.92 -11.00
CA TRP A 135 19.29 13.59 -10.12
C TRP A 135 20.05 12.61 -9.22
N CYS A 136 19.40 11.54 -8.74
CA CYS A 136 20.07 10.49 -7.98
C CYS A 136 21.13 9.78 -8.85
N LEU A 137 20.77 9.38 -10.07
CA LEU A 137 21.68 8.68 -10.99
C LEU A 137 22.80 9.60 -11.49
N ALA A 138 22.49 10.85 -11.82
CA ALA A 138 23.49 11.83 -12.25
C ALA A 138 24.45 12.18 -11.09
N GLY A 139 23.94 12.32 -9.86
CA GLY A 139 24.76 12.56 -8.68
C GLY A 139 25.66 11.37 -8.35
N LEU A 140 25.09 10.16 -8.28
CA LEU A 140 25.85 8.93 -8.03
C LEU A 140 26.88 8.67 -9.14
N GLY A 141 26.46 8.82 -10.40
CA GLY A 141 27.34 8.69 -11.57
C GLY A 141 28.45 9.73 -11.60
N GLY A 142 28.17 10.97 -11.21
CA GLY A 142 29.18 12.02 -11.09
C GLY A 142 30.23 11.69 -10.03
N ILE A 143 29.81 11.24 -8.85
CA ILE A 143 30.72 10.81 -7.77
C ILE A 143 31.53 9.59 -8.21
N PHE A 144 30.87 8.60 -8.80
CA PHE A 144 31.53 7.38 -9.26
C PHE A 144 32.53 7.65 -10.39
N ALA A 145 32.16 8.51 -11.35
CA ALA A 145 33.06 8.96 -12.40
C ALA A 145 34.29 9.67 -11.84
N LEU A 146 34.12 10.55 -10.84
CA LEU A 146 35.27 11.15 -10.14
C LEU A 146 36.17 10.07 -9.54
N GLY A 147 35.61 9.05 -8.88
CA GLY A 147 36.36 7.89 -8.40
C GLY A 147 37.18 7.23 -9.52
N VAL A 148 36.52 6.82 -10.61
CA VAL A 148 37.16 6.19 -11.78
C VAL A 148 38.26 7.07 -12.39
N PHE A 149 38.08 8.40 -12.44
CA PHE A 149 39.09 9.29 -13.01
C PHE A 149 40.29 9.55 -12.09
N PHE A 150 40.09 9.54 -10.77
CA PHE A 150 41.12 9.94 -9.79
C PHE A 150 41.82 8.78 -9.08
N THR A 151 41.32 7.54 -9.19
CA THR A 151 41.97 6.36 -8.61
C THR A 151 42.38 5.39 -9.72
N GLU A 152 43.68 5.06 -9.77
CA GLU A 152 44.27 4.16 -10.77
C GLU A 152 43.59 2.78 -10.79
N ASP A 153 43.32 2.20 -9.62
CA ASP A 153 42.69 0.89 -9.49
C ASP A 153 41.31 0.81 -10.20
N LEU A 154 40.46 1.84 -10.06
CA LEU A 154 39.14 1.87 -10.72
C LEU A 154 39.22 2.25 -12.20
N ARG A 155 40.31 2.91 -12.63
CA ARG A 155 40.49 3.36 -14.01
C ARG A 155 40.88 2.22 -14.93
N GLU A 156 41.71 1.31 -14.42
CA GLU A 156 42.19 0.13 -15.17
C GLU A 156 41.17 -1.02 -15.15
N ASP A 157 40.24 -0.99 -14.21
CA ASP A 157 39.16 -1.95 -14.10
C ASP A 157 38.05 -1.73 -15.15
N TRP A 158 37.81 -2.74 -16.00
CA TRP A 158 36.76 -2.70 -17.02
C TRP A 158 35.34 -2.75 -16.41
N GLU A 159 35.17 -3.39 -15.24
CA GLU A 159 33.88 -3.48 -14.56
C GLU A 159 33.39 -2.08 -14.15
N SER A 160 34.30 -1.23 -13.71
CA SER A 160 34.05 0.17 -13.38
C SER A 160 33.56 0.99 -14.58
N TRP A 161 34.14 0.82 -15.77
CA TRP A 161 33.65 1.48 -16.99
C TRP A 161 32.27 0.98 -17.43
N VAL A 162 32.01 -0.32 -17.30
CA VAL A 162 30.69 -0.89 -17.58
C VAL A 162 29.64 -0.37 -16.61
N ALA A 163 29.95 -0.28 -15.32
CA ALA A 163 29.08 0.32 -14.32
C ALA A 163 28.76 1.79 -14.66
N LEU A 164 29.77 2.56 -15.08
CA LEU A 164 29.61 3.96 -15.49
C LEU A 164 28.70 4.08 -16.73
N LEU A 165 28.89 3.22 -17.73
CA LEU A 165 28.02 3.15 -18.91
C LEU A 165 26.57 2.83 -18.52
N VAL A 166 26.35 1.86 -17.63
CA VAL A 166 25.02 1.52 -17.12
C VAL A 166 24.38 2.72 -16.43
N ILE A 167 25.12 3.46 -15.59
CA ILE A 167 24.60 4.68 -14.94
C ILE A 167 24.21 5.73 -15.98
N VAL A 168 25.02 5.95 -17.02
CA VAL A 168 24.70 6.89 -18.11
C VAL A 168 23.43 6.48 -18.85
N VAL A 169 23.27 5.19 -19.17
CA VAL A 169 22.07 4.65 -19.83
C VAL A 169 20.84 4.87 -18.95
N LEU A 170 20.92 4.55 -17.65
CA LEU A 170 19.82 4.75 -16.70
C LEU A 170 19.48 6.23 -16.53
N ALA A 171 20.48 7.11 -16.42
CA ALA A 171 20.28 8.56 -16.31
C ALA A 171 19.62 9.13 -17.57
N THR A 172 20.01 8.65 -18.75
CA THR A 172 19.38 9.01 -20.04
C THR A 172 17.93 8.54 -20.09
N GLY A 173 17.65 7.32 -19.64
CA GLY A 173 16.30 6.79 -19.48
C GLY A 173 15.45 7.65 -18.53
N ALA A 174 15.99 8.01 -17.36
CA ALA A 174 15.32 8.88 -16.40
C ALA A 174 15.05 10.29 -16.97
N ALA A 175 15.98 10.85 -17.76
CA ALA A 175 15.78 12.11 -18.47
C ALA A 175 14.66 12.02 -19.52
N ALA A 176 14.59 10.91 -20.27
CA ALA A 176 13.51 10.67 -21.22
C ALA A 176 12.15 10.56 -20.51
N VAL A 177 12.07 9.81 -19.40
CA VAL A 177 10.87 9.69 -18.55
C VAL A 177 10.45 11.06 -18.02
N ARG A 178 11.39 11.87 -17.52
CA ARG A 178 11.12 13.25 -17.07
C ARG A 178 10.55 14.12 -18.18
N ARG A 179 11.14 14.09 -19.38
CA ARG A 179 10.66 14.85 -20.55
C ARG A 179 9.27 14.42 -20.99
N LEU A 180 9.02 13.10 -21.02
CA LEU A 180 7.71 12.53 -21.33
C LEU A 180 6.66 12.97 -20.28
N GLY A 181 6.99 12.86 -18.99
CA GLY A 181 6.14 13.31 -17.90
C GLY A 181 5.75 14.78 -18.04
N ARG A 182 6.72 15.66 -18.33
CA ARG A 182 6.44 17.10 -18.53
C ARG A 182 5.46 17.35 -19.68
N ARG A 183 5.68 16.73 -20.85
CA ARG A 183 4.78 16.86 -22.02
C ARG A 183 3.37 16.36 -21.72
N LEU A 184 3.25 15.26 -20.99
CA LEU A 184 1.94 14.70 -20.62
C LEU A 184 1.23 15.59 -19.58
N VAL A 185 1.95 16.15 -18.61
CA VAL A 185 1.40 17.11 -17.66
C VAL A 185 0.87 18.35 -18.39
N GLU A 186 1.66 18.95 -19.28
CA GLU A 186 1.24 20.10 -20.09
C GLU A 186 -0.06 19.82 -20.86
N ARG A 187 -0.24 18.60 -21.38
CA ARG A 187 -1.45 18.18 -22.08
C ARG A 187 -2.66 17.96 -21.16
N ASP A 188 -2.44 17.40 -19.97
CA ASP A 188 -3.53 16.99 -19.09
C ASP A 188 -3.99 18.09 -18.13
N VAL A 189 -3.18 19.14 -17.90
CA VAL A 189 -3.55 20.27 -17.02
C VAL A 189 -4.86 20.91 -17.46
N ALA A 190 -5.04 21.22 -18.75
CA ALA A 190 -6.26 21.85 -19.24
C ALA A 190 -7.52 20.97 -19.00
N ARG A 191 -7.39 19.66 -19.21
CA ARG A 191 -8.47 18.69 -18.97
C ARG A 191 -8.80 18.60 -17.48
N MET A 192 -7.77 18.58 -16.64
CA MET A 192 -7.90 18.53 -15.19
C MET A 192 -8.56 19.81 -14.64
N ASP A 193 -8.15 20.98 -15.13
CA ASP A 193 -8.70 22.28 -14.72
C ASP A 193 -10.19 22.39 -15.05
N GLU A 194 -10.61 21.89 -16.21
CA GLU A 194 -12.02 21.82 -16.59
C GLU A 194 -12.84 20.97 -15.59
N GLN A 195 -12.36 19.76 -15.27
CA GLN A 195 -13.03 18.89 -14.30
C GLN A 195 -13.06 19.53 -12.91
N TRP A 196 -11.96 20.15 -12.48
CA TRP A 196 -11.85 20.78 -11.17
C TRP A 196 -12.78 21.99 -11.05
N GLY A 197 -12.86 22.81 -12.10
CA GLY A 197 -13.80 23.92 -12.21
C GLY A 197 -15.26 23.46 -12.16
N ARG A 198 -15.58 22.33 -12.80
CA ARG A 198 -16.91 21.72 -12.70
C ARG A 198 -17.20 21.25 -11.27
N TRP A 199 -16.32 20.47 -10.66
CA TRP A 199 -16.52 19.95 -9.31
C TRP A 199 -16.64 21.05 -8.26
N LYS A 200 -15.86 22.13 -8.39
CA LYS A 200 -15.97 23.28 -7.48
C LYS A 200 -17.37 23.90 -7.47
N ARG A 201 -18.08 23.86 -8.61
CA ARG A 201 -19.46 24.33 -8.74
C ARG A 201 -20.48 23.29 -8.25
N LEU A 202 -20.35 22.04 -8.66
CA LEU A 202 -21.36 21.01 -8.41
C LEU A 202 -21.33 20.41 -6.99
N VAL A 203 -20.16 20.39 -6.34
CA VAL A 203 -20.02 19.75 -5.01
C VAL A 203 -20.90 20.41 -3.94
N PRO A 204 -20.92 21.75 -3.78
CA PRO A 204 -21.83 22.39 -2.83
C PRO A 204 -23.30 22.07 -3.09
N ASP A 205 -23.72 22.04 -4.36
CA ASP A 205 -25.09 21.74 -4.74
C ASP A 205 -25.46 20.28 -4.41
N ALA A 206 -24.55 19.33 -4.68
CA ALA A 206 -24.72 17.93 -4.33
C ALA A 206 -24.73 17.68 -2.82
N GLU A 207 -23.87 18.38 -2.06
CA GLU A 207 -23.89 18.31 -0.59
C GLU A 207 -25.20 18.84 0.00
N LYS A 208 -25.71 19.93 -0.56
CA LYS A 208 -26.99 20.50 -0.15
C LYS A 208 -28.16 19.56 -0.50
N GLY A 209 -28.18 19.00 -1.71
CA GLY A 209 -29.18 18.03 -2.13
C GLY A 209 -29.19 16.78 -1.23
N ASP A 210 -28.02 16.24 -0.89
CA ASP A 210 -27.91 15.13 0.07
C ASP A 210 -28.36 15.52 1.48
N ALA A 211 -28.06 16.73 1.94
CA ALA A 211 -28.51 17.22 3.24
C ALA A 211 -30.05 17.34 3.30
N ASP A 212 -30.66 17.94 2.29
CA ASP A 212 -32.11 18.11 2.19
C ASP A 212 -32.82 16.74 2.11
N ARG A 213 -32.31 15.81 1.30
CA ARG A 213 -32.82 14.42 1.23
C ARG A 213 -32.68 13.69 2.57
N ARG A 214 -31.55 13.88 3.26
CA ARG A 214 -31.32 13.27 4.58
C ARG A 214 -32.24 13.83 5.65
N ASP A 215 -32.52 15.13 5.61
CA ASP A 215 -33.43 15.77 6.57
C ASP A 215 -34.89 15.38 6.34
N ALA A 216 -35.28 15.13 5.09
CA ALA A 216 -36.59 14.58 4.73
C ALA A 216 -36.75 13.07 5.03
N ALA A 217 -35.65 12.33 5.18
CA ALA A 217 -35.68 10.89 5.41
C ALA A 217 -36.07 10.52 6.86
N MET A 218 -36.77 9.39 7.01
CA MET A 218 -37.15 8.86 8.33
C MET A 218 -35.91 8.40 9.12
N ARG A 219 -35.88 8.72 10.43
CA ARG A 219 -34.83 8.21 11.32
C ARG A 219 -34.90 6.70 11.40
N ALA A 220 -33.79 6.04 11.09
CA ALA A 220 -33.69 4.59 11.14
C ALA A 220 -32.69 4.14 12.20
N VAL A 221 -32.97 3.01 12.85
CA VAL A 221 -32.04 2.37 13.77
C VAL A 221 -31.02 1.58 12.97
N ALA A 222 -29.74 1.91 13.12
CA ALA A 222 -28.66 1.21 12.43
C ALA A 222 -28.50 -0.23 12.96
N PRO A 223 -28.22 -1.22 12.10
CA PRO A 223 -27.87 -2.57 12.51
C PRO A 223 -26.73 -2.59 13.54
N ARG A 224 -26.82 -3.48 14.55
CA ARG A 224 -25.82 -3.62 15.62
C ARG A 224 -24.39 -3.75 15.09
N TRP A 225 -24.20 -4.46 13.98
CA TRP A 225 -22.89 -4.63 13.34
C TRP A 225 -22.22 -3.31 12.90
N LEU A 226 -23.01 -2.29 12.55
CA LEU A 226 -22.54 -0.96 12.17
C LEU A 226 -22.18 -0.09 13.39
N SER A 227 -22.86 -0.30 14.53
CA SER A 227 -22.62 0.47 15.75
C SER A 227 -21.48 -0.08 16.63
N VAL A 228 -20.99 -1.30 16.35
CA VAL A 228 -19.86 -1.87 17.11
C VAL A 228 -18.63 -0.94 16.99
N PRO A 229 -18.00 -0.52 18.10
CA PRO A 229 -16.86 0.41 18.08
C PRO A 229 -15.55 -0.17 17.49
N SER A 230 -15.56 -1.44 17.07
CA SER A 230 -14.38 -2.25 16.76
C SER A 230 -13.46 -1.71 15.66
N ALA A 231 -13.93 -0.89 14.72
CA ALA A 231 -13.03 -0.33 13.70
C ALA A 231 -11.98 0.60 14.30
N ARG A 232 -12.35 1.43 15.28
CA ARG A 232 -11.38 2.30 15.98
C ARG A 232 -10.44 1.46 16.84
N THR A 233 -10.96 0.41 17.46
CA THR A 233 -10.16 -0.52 18.26
C THR A 233 -9.14 -1.26 17.42
N ILE A 234 -9.51 -1.77 16.24
CA ILE A 234 -8.58 -2.46 15.33
C ILE A 234 -7.49 -1.53 14.82
N VAL A 235 -7.84 -0.28 14.45
CA VAL A 235 -6.84 0.72 14.05
C VAL A 235 -5.87 1.00 15.20
N ARG A 236 -6.38 1.16 16.43
CA ARG A 236 -5.52 1.35 17.62
C ARG A 236 -4.63 0.15 17.88
N ILE A 237 -5.17 -1.07 17.82
CA ILE A 237 -4.40 -2.31 17.97
C ILE A 237 -3.30 -2.36 16.91
N GLY A 238 -3.63 -2.07 15.65
CA GLY A 238 -2.65 -2.02 14.56
C GLY A 238 -1.55 -0.97 14.81
N SER A 239 -1.89 0.23 15.28
CA SER A 239 -0.90 1.25 15.64
C SER A 239 -0.02 0.85 16.82
N VAL A 240 -0.60 0.23 17.86
CA VAL A 240 0.15 -0.29 19.01
C VAL A 240 1.10 -1.41 18.59
N LEU A 241 0.61 -2.39 17.84
CA LEU A 241 1.43 -3.49 17.32
C LEU A 241 2.56 -2.99 16.42
N LEU A 242 2.27 -2.03 15.53
CA LEU A 242 3.29 -1.40 14.68
C LEU A 242 4.35 -0.69 15.53
N THR A 243 3.92 0.08 16.54
CA THR A 243 4.83 0.82 17.42
C THR A 243 5.70 -0.14 18.23
N ALA A 244 5.09 -1.18 18.80
CA ALA A 244 5.79 -2.24 19.52
C ALA A 244 6.80 -2.95 18.60
N THR A 245 6.41 -3.29 17.37
CA THR A 245 7.30 -3.90 16.38
C THR A 245 8.49 -3.00 16.05
N LEU A 246 8.27 -1.69 15.86
CA LEU A 246 9.35 -0.74 15.57
C LEU A 246 10.29 -0.54 16.76
N VAL A 247 9.76 -0.49 17.99
CA VAL A 247 10.56 -0.40 19.21
C VAL A 247 11.39 -1.67 19.40
N SER A 248 10.78 -2.84 19.25
CA SER A 248 11.49 -4.12 19.31
C SER A 248 12.55 -4.23 18.21
N LEU A 249 12.24 -3.81 16.98
CA LEU A 249 13.22 -3.77 15.89
C LEU A 249 14.38 -2.82 16.19
N GLY A 250 14.12 -1.66 16.80
CA GLY A 250 15.16 -0.73 17.22
C GLY A 250 16.07 -1.30 18.32
N ALA A 251 15.47 -1.95 19.33
CA ALA A 251 16.20 -2.65 20.38
C ALA A 251 17.06 -3.78 19.82
N PHE A 252 16.51 -4.51 18.85
CA PHE A 252 17.21 -5.59 18.15
C PHE A 252 18.35 -5.09 17.26
N MET A 253 18.17 -3.99 16.53
CA MET A 253 19.26 -3.39 15.75
C MET A 253 20.37 -2.84 16.65
N LEU A 254 20.02 -2.38 17.87
CA LEU A 254 21.00 -1.94 18.86
C LEU A 254 21.84 -3.11 19.37
N SER A 255 21.26 -4.29 19.65
CA SER A 255 22.04 -5.47 20.07
C SER A 255 23.05 -5.89 18.99
N VAL A 256 22.62 -5.95 17.73
CA VAL A 256 23.49 -6.26 16.58
C VAL A 256 24.62 -5.24 16.46
N PHE A 257 24.32 -3.94 16.56
CA PHE A 257 25.31 -2.88 16.47
C PHE A 257 26.37 -2.94 17.59
N MET A 258 25.97 -3.37 18.80
CA MET A 258 26.91 -3.54 19.92
C MET A 258 27.94 -4.65 19.67
N ARG A 259 27.58 -5.69 18.90
CA ARG A 259 28.46 -6.82 18.52
C ARG A 259 29.27 -6.56 17.24
N GLN A 260 28.64 -5.97 16.23
CA GLN A 260 29.23 -5.71 14.91
C GLN A 260 29.11 -4.23 14.54
N ARG A 261 30.13 -3.44 14.90
CA ARG A 261 30.19 -2.01 14.56
C ARG A 261 30.47 -1.76 13.07
N CYS A 262 31.16 -2.69 12.41
CA CYS A 262 31.42 -2.63 10.99
C CYS A 262 31.53 -4.03 10.38
N ARG A 263 31.26 -4.16 9.08
CA ARG A 263 31.21 -5.44 8.36
C ARG A 263 32.55 -6.19 8.33
N THR A 264 33.66 -5.45 8.35
CA THR A 264 35.02 -6.00 8.26
C THR A 264 35.78 -5.93 9.58
N CYS A 265 35.14 -5.47 10.64
CA CYS A 265 35.75 -5.37 11.95
C CYS A 265 35.67 -6.73 12.64
N GLU A 266 36.65 -7.04 13.47
CA GLU A 266 36.52 -8.15 14.41
C GLU A 266 35.32 -7.90 15.33
N PRO A 267 34.54 -8.94 15.66
CA PRO A 267 33.46 -8.83 16.64
C PRO A 267 33.98 -8.27 17.97
N VAL A 268 33.23 -7.36 18.57
CA VAL A 268 33.58 -6.82 19.89
C VAL A 268 32.94 -7.71 20.95
N TYR A 269 33.77 -8.36 21.75
CA TYR A 269 33.33 -9.10 22.92
C TYR A 269 33.35 -8.20 24.15
N TRP A 270 32.30 -8.29 24.96
CA TRP A 270 32.17 -7.55 26.21
C TRP A 270 32.34 -8.45 27.43
N ASP A 271 32.46 -7.85 28.61
CA ASP A 271 32.40 -8.61 29.86
C ASP A 271 31.04 -9.30 29.99
N GLU A 272 31.03 -10.45 30.66
CA GLU A 272 29.88 -11.35 30.82
C GLU A 272 28.55 -10.69 31.23
N PRO A 273 28.47 -9.67 32.12
CA PRO A 273 27.21 -8.99 32.40
C PRO A 273 26.66 -8.20 31.20
N ILE A 274 27.53 -7.66 30.34
CA ILE A 274 27.14 -6.92 29.14
C ILE A 274 26.72 -7.90 28.04
N GLU A 275 27.46 -8.99 27.82
CA GLU A 275 27.08 -10.03 26.85
C GLU A 275 25.72 -10.64 27.17
N ASN A 276 25.48 -11.02 28.44
CA ASN A 276 24.17 -11.51 28.87
C ASN A 276 23.06 -10.48 28.64
N GLY A 277 23.35 -9.19 28.84
CA GLY A 277 22.41 -8.11 28.54
C GLY A 277 22.08 -8.02 27.05
N ILE A 278 23.08 -8.18 26.17
CA ILE A 278 22.91 -8.17 24.71
C ILE A 278 22.09 -9.39 24.26
N ASP A 279 22.38 -10.59 24.78
CA ASP A 279 21.65 -11.82 24.47
C ASP A 279 20.17 -11.73 24.87
N VAL A 280 19.90 -11.27 26.09
CA VAL A 280 18.53 -11.07 26.57
C VAL A 280 17.82 -10.02 25.71
N LEU A 281 18.49 -8.92 25.36
CA LEU A 281 17.91 -7.88 24.51
C LEU A 281 17.57 -8.43 23.11
N SER A 282 18.47 -9.18 22.48
CA SER A 282 18.30 -9.78 21.17
C SER A 282 17.16 -10.82 21.17
N LEU A 283 17.17 -11.74 22.14
CA LEU A 283 16.17 -12.79 22.28
C LEU A 283 14.77 -12.22 22.56
N THR A 284 14.67 -11.32 23.55
CA THR A 284 13.37 -10.75 23.94
C THR A 284 12.78 -9.86 22.87
N SER A 285 13.61 -9.10 22.14
CA SER A 285 13.15 -8.28 21.02
C SER A 285 12.74 -9.13 19.81
N GLY A 286 13.48 -10.19 19.47
CA GLY A 286 13.09 -11.16 18.45
C GLY A 286 11.78 -11.87 18.78
N ALA A 287 11.63 -12.35 20.02
CA ALA A 287 10.38 -12.95 20.49
C ALA A 287 9.20 -11.96 20.47
N ALA A 288 9.43 -10.70 20.87
CA ALA A 288 8.42 -9.66 20.81
C ALA A 288 7.97 -9.36 19.37
N ILE A 289 8.90 -9.34 18.40
CA ILE A 289 8.56 -9.18 16.98
C ILE A 289 7.70 -10.36 16.50
N ALA A 290 8.07 -11.60 16.84
CA ALA A 290 7.30 -12.79 16.48
C ALA A 290 5.87 -12.76 17.06
N VAL A 291 5.73 -12.40 18.34
CA VAL A 291 4.43 -12.24 19.00
C VAL A 291 3.62 -11.11 18.35
N CYS A 292 4.25 -9.96 18.05
CA CYS A 292 3.58 -8.86 17.36
C CYS A 292 3.12 -9.26 15.96
N ALA A 293 3.91 -10.05 15.22
CA ALA A 293 3.54 -10.57 13.91
C ALA A 293 2.34 -11.53 14.01
N ALA A 294 2.34 -12.47 14.97
CA ALA A 294 1.23 -13.38 15.21
C ALA A 294 -0.07 -12.65 15.58
N LEU A 295 0.01 -11.70 16.53
CA LEU A 295 -1.11 -10.84 16.89
C LEU A 295 -1.57 -9.96 15.71
N GLY A 296 -0.63 -9.50 14.88
CA GLY A 296 -0.90 -8.76 13.66
C GLY A 296 -1.70 -9.58 12.65
N ILE A 297 -1.34 -10.85 12.44
CA ILE A 297 -2.08 -11.78 11.58
C ILE A 297 -3.50 -11.99 12.13
N LEU A 298 -3.65 -12.27 13.42
CA LEU A 298 -4.97 -12.44 14.05
C LEU A 298 -5.82 -11.17 13.94
N ALA A 299 -5.24 -10.00 14.20
CA ALA A 299 -5.92 -8.71 14.06
C ALA A 299 -6.31 -8.43 12.60
N TRP A 300 -5.47 -8.81 11.64
CA TRP A 300 -5.77 -8.69 10.21
C TRP A 300 -6.92 -9.61 9.80
N VAL A 301 -6.86 -10.91 10.13
CA VAL A 301 -7.93 -11.89 9.83
C VAL A 301 -9.25 -11.45 10.46
N GLY A 302 -9.23 -11.13 11.76
CA GLY A 302 -10.41 -10.63 12.46
C GLY A 302 -10.95 -9.33 11.86
N GLY A 303 -10.06 -8.45 11.42
CA GLY A 303 -10.41 -7.20 10.73
C GLY A 303 -11.02 -7.41 9.34
N VAL A 304 -10.60 -8.42 8.59
CA VAL A 304 -11.20 -8.80 7.30
C VAL A 304 -12.60 -9.37 7.50
N ILE A 305 -12.75 -10.34 8.42
CA ILE A 305 -14.03 -11.00 8.73
C ILE A 305 -15.06 -9.97 9.21
N LEU A 306 -14.68 -9.11 10.15
CA LEU A 306 -15.56 -8.08 10.68
C LEU A 306 -15.97 -7.06 9.62
N GLN A 307 -15.03 -6.67 8.75
CA GLN A 307 -15.33 -5.76 7.64
C GLN A 307 -16.30 -6.41 6.64
N PHE A 308 -16.12 -7.69 6.34
CA PHE A 308 -17.02 -8.46 5.48
C PHE A 308 -18.44 -8.55 6.06
N ALA A 309 -18.55 -8.87 7.36
CA ALA A 309 -19.84 -8.93 8.06
C ALA A 309 -20.58 -7.58 8.01
N ARG A 310 -19.85 -6.46 8.17
CA ARG A 310 -20.43 -5.11 8.09
C ARG A 310 -20.88 -4.73 6.70
N GLU A 311 -20.09 -5.05 5.68
CA GLU A 311 -20.46 -4.80 4.29
C GLU A 311 -21.70 -5.60 3.90
N ARG A 312 -21.80 -6.86 4.35
CA ARG A 312 -22.99 -7.69 4.15
C ARG A 312 -24.20 -7.13 4.91
N ALA A 313 -24.02 -6.70 6.16
CA ALA A 313 -25.10 -6.10 6.94
C ALA A 313 -25.59 -4.77 6.32
N LEU A 314 -24.67 -3.92 5.84
CA LEU A 314 -25.00 -2.66 5.18
C LEU A 314 -25.76 -2.93 3.88
N SER A 315 -25.24 -3.78 3.00
CA SER A 315 -25.86 -4.11 1.72
C SER A 315 -27.26 -4.72 1.89
N ALA A 316 -27.43 -5.66 2.83
CA ALA A 316 -28.75 -6.22 3.14
C ALA A 316 -29.72 -5.17 3.67
N TRP A 317 -29.24 -4.21 4.47
CA TRP A 317 -30.09 -3.17 5.06
C TRP A 317 -30.56 -2.13 4.03
N VAL A 318 -29.70 -1.76 3.07
CA VAL A 318 -30.04 -0.79 2.02
C VAL A 318 -30.67 -1.43 0.76
N ALA A 319 -30.85 -2.75 0.74
CA ALA A 319 -31.31 -3.49 -0.44
C ALA A 319 -32.73 -3.12 -0.88
N ASP A 320 -33.58 -2.65 0.05
CA ASP A 320 -34.94 -2.19 -0.23
C ASP A 320 -35.00 -0.78 -0.85
N GLY A 321 -33.86 -0.07 -0.93
CA GLY A 321 -33.78 1.28 -1.49
C GLY A 321 -34.50 2.36 -0.68
N ALA A 322 -34.99 2.04 0.52
CA ALA A 322 -35.75 3.01 1.31
C ALA A 322 -34.82 4.11 1.87
N PRO A 323 -35.19 5.40 1.73
CA PRO A 323 -34.41 6.52 2.23
C PRO A 323 -34.39 6.52 3.77
N ARG A 324 -33.20 6.61 4.36
CA ARG A 324 -33.01 6.52 5.82
C ARG A 324 -32.05 7.58 6.34
N ARG A 325 -32.43 8.21 7.44
CA ARG A 325 -31.59 9.15 8.19
C ARG A 325 -30.78 8.41 9.24
N VAL A 326 -29.45 8.46 9.11
CA VAL A 326 -28.47 7.77 9.97
C VAL A 326 -27.31 8.71 10.30
N ASP A 327 -26.62 8.48 11.42
CA ASP A 327 -25.33 9.13 11.66
C ASP A 327 -24.31 8.67 10.60
N VAL A 328 -23.93 9.63 9.75
CA VAL A 328 -22.94 9.46 8.67
C VAL A 328 -21.62 8.88 9.20
N SER A 329 -21.27 9.13 10.46
CA SER A 329 -20.03 8.63 11.07
C SER A 329 -19.95 7.10 11.15
N LEU A 330 -21.09 6.40 11.15
CA LEU A 330 -21.18 4.94 11.18
C LEU A 330 -20.93 4.31 9.79
N VAL A 331 -21.30 5.02 8.73
CA VAL A 331 -21.32 4.48 7.36
C VAL A 331 -20.13 4.99 6.53
N ALA A 332 -19.63 6.19 6.83
CA ALA A 332 -18.50 6.79 6.13
C ALA A 332 -17.28 5.85 5.97
N PRO A 333 -16.82 5.10 7.00
CA PRO A 333 -15.68 4.19 6.85
C PRO A 333 -15.91 3.05 5.86
N LEU A 334 -17.16 2.61 5.68
CA LEU A 334 -17.54 1.54 4.75
C LEU A 334 -17.59 2.03 3.30
N LEU A 335 -17.94 3.30 3.11
CA LEU A 335 -18.00 3.94 1.80
C LEU A 335 -16.62 4.42 1.32
N SER A 336 -15.79 4.99 2.21
CA SER A 336 -14.49 5.56 1.83
C SER A 336 -13.31 4.62 2.05
N GLY A 337 -13.42 3.64 2.96
CA GLY A 337 -12.36 2.72 3.33
C GLY A 337 -12.09 1.61 2.30
N ASN A 338 -11.01 0.85 2.54
CA ASN A 338 -10.74 -0.39 1.81
C ASN A 338 -11.74 -1.46 2.22
N ARG A 339 -12.35 -2.12 1.22
CA ARG A 339 -13.27 -3.23 1.45
C ARG A 339 -12.56 -4.46 2.00
N SER A 340 -13.35 -5.37 2.55
CA SER A 340 -12.91 -6.71 2.95
C SER A 340 -12.12 -7.43 1.84
N MET A 341 -12.63 -7.42 0.59
CA MET A 341 -11.99 -8.07 -0.56
C MET A 341 -10.64 -7.44 -0.94
N VAL A 342 -10.53 -6.11 -0.89
CA VAL A 342 -9.25 -5.42 -1.13
C VAL A 342 -8.23 -5.75 -0.03
N ARG A 343 -8.66 -5.86 1.23
CA ARG A 343 -7.78 -6.31 2.32
C ARG A 343 -7.33 -7.75 2.13
N LEU A 344 -8.22 -8.63 1.65
CA LEU A 344 -7.88 -10.01 1.32
C LEU A 344 -6.87 -10.07 0.17
N GLN A 345 -7.09 -9.31 -0.91
CA GLN A 345 -6.13 -9.16 -2.00
C GLN A 345 -4.74 -8.74 -1.50
N LEU A 346 -4.68 -7.71 -0.66
CA LEU A 346 -3.42 -7.23 -0.07
C LEU A 346 -2.72 -8.33 0.72
N GLY A 347 -3.45 -9.07 1.57
CA GLY A 347 -2.90 -10.16 2.36
C GLY A 347 -2.42 -11.34 1.51
N LEU A 348 -3.22 -11.79 0.54
CA LEU A 348 -2.84 -12.88 -0.37
C LEU A 348 -1.60 -12.51 -1.19
N SER A 349 -1.55 -11.28 -1.69
CA SER A 349 -0.38 -10.78 -2.43
C SER A 349 0.85 -10.67 -1.52
N ALA A 350 0.68 -10.26 -0.26
CA ALA A 350 1.78 -10.17 0.71
C ALA A 350 2.34 -11.56 1.07
N VAL A 351 1.48 -12.53 1.36
CA VAL A 351 1.90 -13.92 1.63
C VAL A 351 2.54 -14.53 0.38
N GLY A 352 1.96 -14.31 -0.79
CA GLY A 352 2.52 -14.77 -2.06
C GLY A 352 3.90 -14.15 -2.35
N ALA A 353 4.11 -12.87 -2.07
CA ALA A 353 5.43 -12.24 -2.20
C ALA A 353 6.46 -12.89 -1.27
N GLY A 354 6.08 -13.17 -0.02
CA GLY A 354 6.99 -13.83 0.91
C GLY A 354 7.36 -15.25 0.49
N ALA A 355 6.37 -16.03 0.04
CA ALA A 355 6.59 -17.35 -0.52
C ALA A 355 7.47 -17.30 -1.79
N LEU A 356 7.33 -16.26 -2.62
CA LEU A 356 8.16 -16.06 -3.81
C LEU A 356 9.61 -15.75 -3.44
N VAL A 357 9.85 -14.88 -2.45
CA VAL A 357 11.20 -14.55 -1.97
C VAL A 357 11.90 -15.78 -1.39
N VAL A 358 11.25 -16.47 -0.45
CA VAL A 358 11.82 -17.65 0.22
C VAL A 358 11.95 -18.83 -0.76
N GLY A 359 10.95 -19.08 -1.60
CA GLY A 359 10.96 -20.16 -2.57
C GLY A 359 12.05 -19.98 -3.64
N THR A 360 12.24 -18.77 -4.15
CA THR A 360 13.31 -18.50 -5.12
C THR A 360 14.67 -18.52 -4.43
N GLY A 361 14.78 -18.00 -3.21
CA GLY A 361 16.01 -18.06 -2.42
C GLY A 361 16.46 -19.50 -2.18
N ALA A 362 15.52 -20.39 -1.87
CA ALA A 362 15.79 -21.81 -1.74
C ALA A 362 16.26 -22.47 -3.04
N VAL A 363 15.69 -22.09 -4.20
CA VAL A 363 16.19 -22.55 -5.50
C VAL A 363 17.62 -22.07 -5.75
N TRP A 364 17.92 -20.81 -5.47
CA TRP A 364 19.26 -20.23 -5.67
C TRP A 364 20.31 -20.81 -4.71
N ALA A 365 19.88 -21.25 -3.53
CA ALA A 365 20.73 -21.90 -2.54
C ALA A 365 20.80 -23.42 -2.70
N ASP A 366 20.17 -24.00 -3.73
CA ASP A 366 20.02 -25.45 -3.91
C ASP A 366 19.47 -26.16 -2.65
N TRP A 367 18.59 -25.50 -1.90
CA TRP A 367 18.11 -25.96 -0.60
C TRP A 367 17.02 -27.02 -0.76
N THR A 368 17.32 -28.27 -0.39
CA THR A 368 16.46 -29.44 -0.64
C THR A 368 15.46 -29.76 0.47
N ALA A 369 15.55 -29.09 1.62
CA ALA A 369 14.66 -29.33 2.77
C ALA A 369 13.21 -28.86 2.53
N MET A 370 12.94 -28.22 1.40
CA MET A 370 11.69 -27.58 1.08
C MET A 370 11.28 -27.88 -0.37
N ASP A 371 10.00 -28.20 -0.59
CA ASP A 371 9.45 -28.34 -1.96
C ASP A 371 9.29 -26.96 -2.60
N THR A 372 10.38 -26.46 -3.17
CA THR A 372 10.46 -25.14 -3.80
C THR A 372 9.47 -24.98 -4.95
N ARG A 373 9.18 -26.05 -5.69
CA ARG A 373 8.21 -26.02 -6.80
C ARG A 373 6.80 -25.80 -6.28
N ALA A 374 6.39 -26.53 -5.24
CA ALA A 374 5.08 -26.34 -4.63
C ALA A 374 4.93 -24.93 -4.06
N ILE A 375 5.96 -24.41 -3.38
CA ILE A 375 5.90 -23.07 -2.76
C ILE A 375 5.84 -21.96 -3.81
N LEU A 376 6.64 -22.04 -4.87
CA LEU A 376 6.60 -21.07 -5.96
C LEU A 376 5.24 -21.12 -6.69
N LEU A 377 4.68 -22.30 -6.89
CA LEU A 377 3.34 -22.46 -7.46
C LEU A 377 2.28 -21.83 -6.56
N VAL A 378 2.31 -22.10 -5.25
CA VAL A 378 1.41 -21.48 -4.27
C VAL A 378 1.58 -19.96 -4.27
N ALA A 379 2.80 -19.45 -4.33
CA ALA A 379 3.08 -18.01 -4.39
C ALA A 379 2.39 -17.34 -5.59
N VAL A 380 2.57 -17.89 -6.79
CA VAL A 380 1.94 -17.39 -8.02
C VAL A 380 0.43 -17.47 -7.93
N VAL A 381 -0.12 -18.59 -7.45
CA VAL A 381 -1.57 -18.77 -7.27
C VAL A 381 -2.14 -17.74 -6.29
N LEU A 382 -1.49 -17.50 -5.15
CA LEU A 382 -1.95 -16.51 -4.16
C LEU A 382 -1.97 -15.10 -4.74
N ILE A 383 -0.94 -14.70 -5.48
CA ILE A 383 -0.86 -13.38 -6.12
C ILE A 383 -1.96 -13.25 -7.19
N ALA A 384 -2.12 -14.25 -8.05
CA ALA A 384 -3.11 -14.27 -9.11
C ALA A 384 -4.55 -14.26 -8.56
N VAL A 385 -4.84 -15.09 -7.57
CA VAL A 385 -6.15 -15.15 -6.90
C VAL A 385 -6.45 -13.83 -6.20
N GLY A 386 -5.48 -13.25 -5.49
CA GLY A 386 -5.62 -11.94 -4.87
C GLY A 386 -5.99 -10.86 -5.88
N PHE A 387 -5.27 -10.80 -7.02
CA PHE A 387 -5.57 -9.88 -8.11
C PHE A 387 -6.97 -10.08 -8.70
N VAL A 388 -7.36 -11.33 -9.00
CA VAL A 388 -8.66 -11.66 -9.58
C VAL A 388 -9.80 -11.30 -8.63
N ILE A 389 -9.66 -11.57 -7.33
CA ILE A 389 -10.65 -11.18 -6.30
C ILE A 389 -10.85 -9.66 -6.30
N GLY A 390 -9.75 -8.89 -6.27
CA GLY A 390 -9.80 -7.44 -6.29
C GLY A 390 -10.46 -6.87 -7.54
N TRP A 391 -10.11 -7.41 -8.71
CA TRP A 391 -10.65 -6.96 -9.98
C TRP A 391 -12.14 -7.31 -10.14
N ALA A 392 -12.54 -8.53 -9.75
CA ALA A 392 -13.93 -8.98 -9.83
C ALA A 392 -14.86 -8.23 -8.87
N ASP A 393 -14.40 -7.91 -7.65
CA ASP A 393 -15.20 -7.18 -6.65
C ASP A 393 -15.45 -5.71 -7.06
N ALA A 394 -14.66 -5.12 -7.96
CA ALA A 394 -14.78 -3.71 -8.32
C ALA A 394 -16.17 -3.33 -8.88
N ARG A 395 -16.80 -4.19 -9.68
CA ARG A 395 -18.15 -3.91 -10.21
C ARG A 395 -19.23 -4.04 -9.14
N ARG A 396 -19.13 -5.09 -8.32
CA ARG A 396 -20.08 -5.37 -7.24
C ARG A 396 -20.02 -4.28 -6.18
N SER A 397 -18.81 -3.90 -5.76
CA SER A 397 -18.57 -2.86 -4.77
C SER A 397 -19.12 -1.50 -5.17
N ARG A 398 -18.97 -1.12 -6.45
CA ARG A 398 -19.56 0.09 -6.98
C ARG A 398 -21.08 0.10 -6.80
N ARG A 399 -21.76 -0.98 -7.20
CA ARG A 399 -23.22 -1.09 -7.10
C ARG A 399 -23.67 -1.02 -5.64
N GLU A 400 -23.03 -1.77 -4.76
CA GLU A 400 -23.37 -1.78 -3.33
C GLU A 400 -23.12 -0.41 -2.65
N ARG A 401 -22.06 0.31 -3.04
CA ARG A 401 -21.78 1.66 -2.55
C ARG A 401 -22.74 2.70 -3.10
N GLN A 402 -23.11 2.61 -4.38
CA GLN A 402 -24.11 3.51 -4.97
C GLN A 402 -25.46 3.33 -4.29
N LEU A 403 -25.92 2.08 -4.12
CA LEU A 403 -27.16 1.78 -3.38
C LEU A 403 -27.11 2.33 -1.94
N ALA A 404 -25.97 2.20 -1.27
CA ALA A 404 -25.81 2.76 0.07
C ALA A 404 -25.81 4.30 0.08
N ARG A 405 -25.28 4.97 -0.96
CA ARG A 405 -25.36 6.43 -1.09
C ARG A 405 -26.79 6.88 -1.36
N ASP A 406 -27.47 6.23 -2.28
CA ASP A 406 -28.83 6.57 -2.69
C ASP A 406 -29.84 6.36 -1.54
N ALA A 407 -29.60 5.39 -0.65
CA ALA A 407 -30.46 5.13 0.50
C ALA A 407 -30.14 6.00 1.73
N LEU A 408 -28.88 6.38 1.93
CA LEU A 408 -28.42 6.98 3.20
C LEU A 408 -28.00 8.45 3.08
N PHE A 409 -27.87 8.97 1.86
CA PHE A 409 -27.46 10.35 1.54
C PHE A 409 -26.28 10.82 2.39
N PRO A 410 -25.13 10.13 2.38
CA PRO A 410 -24.03 10.41 3.31
C PRO A 410 -23.27 11.70 3.00
N GLY A 411 -23.52 12.35 1.86
CA GLY A 411 -22.76 13.50 1.38
C GLY A 411 -21.34 13.14 0.93
N ASP A 412 -20.45 14.12 0.98
CA ASP A 412 -19.06 13.98 0.53
C ASP A 412 -18.13 13.29 1.55
N VAL A 413 -18.34 11.99 1.74
CA VAL A 413 -17.54 11.17 2.66
C VAL A 413 -16.12 10.88 2.12
N GLY A 414 -15.11 11.22 2.92
CA GLY A 414 -13.68 10.92 2.67
C GLY A 414 -13.13 9.86 3.62
N ARG A 415 -11.88 9.40 3.42
CA ARG A 415 -11.22 8.52 4.40
C ARG A 415 -10.89 9.32 5.66
N VAL A 416 -10.86 8.62 6.79
CA VAL A 416 -10.39 9.20 8.06
C VAL A 416 -8.93 9.61 7.87
N GLY A 417 -8.64 10.91 7.92
CA GLY A 417 -7.32 11.49 7.64
C GLY A 417 -7.28 12.40 6.41
N ASP A 418 -8.27 12.31 5.51
CA ASP A 418 -8.40 13.18 4.32
C ASP A 418 -9.05 14.55 4.64
N GLU A 419 -9.39 14.79 5.90
CA GLU A 419 -9.87 16.10 6.37
C GLU A 419 -8.68 17.07 6.37
N THR A 420 -8.80 18.18 5.64
CA THR A 420 -7.84 19.28 5.78
C THR A 420 -7.80 19.71 7.25
N ARG A 421 -6.61 20.08 7.76
CA ARG A 421 -6.43 20.53 9.17
C ARG A 421 -7.48 21.56 9.59
N LYS A 422 -7.95 22.40 8.66
CA LYS A 422 -9.01 23.39 8.86
C LYS A 422 -10.38 22.74 9.19
N VAL A 423 -10.81 21.75 8.41
CA VAL A 423 -12.08 21.02 8.62
C VAL A 423 -12.05 20.21 9.92
N ALA A 424 -10.92 19.55 10.21
CA ALA A 424 -10.75 18.81 11.46
C ALA A 424 -10.82 19.75 12.69
N ARG A 425 -10.28 20.98 12.57
CA ARG A 425 -10.30 21.99 13.63
C ARG A 425 -11.68 22.61 13.82
N GLU A 426 -12.41 22.88 12.75
CA GLU A 426 -13.81 23.33 12.81
C GLU A 426 -14.73 22.27 13.41
N ARG A 427 -14.54 21.01 13.06
CA ARG A 427 -15.31 19.89 13.64
C ARG A 427 -15.05 19.71 15.13
N ARG A 428 -13.81 19.94 15.59
CA ARG A 428 -13.45 19.97 17.02
C ARG A 428 -14.00 21.18 17.77
N ARG A 429 -14.34 22.27 17.07
CA ARG A 429 -14.98 23.46 17.67
C ARG A 429 -16.51 23.32 17.77
N ARG A 430 -17.11 22.46 16.93
CA ARG A 430 -18.56 22.18 16.92
C ARG A 430 -18.97 21.01 17.82
N ARG A 431 -18.02 20.27 18.34
CA ARG A 431 -18.19 19.27 19.40
C ARG A 431 -17.70 19.87 20.70
#